data_AF-A0A7V1Q1M5-F1
#
_entry.id   AF-A0A7V1Q1M5-F1
#
_cell.length_a   1.000
_cell.length_b   1.000
_cell.length_c   1.000
_cell.angle_alpha   90.00
_cell.angle_beta   90.00
_cell.angle_gamma   90.00
#
_symmetry.space_group_name_H-M   'P 1'
#
loop_
_entity.id
_entity.type
_entity.pdbx_description
1 polymer ?
#
loop_
_entity_poly.entity_id
_entity_poly.type
_entity_poly.pdbx_seq_one_letter_code
_entity_poly.pdbx_strand_id
1 'polypeptide(L)'
;MILFQSTAGPSTLTDWLVWVAAVTGVGVLIGVVGWFVSKKAESQTRSRARLSFAAVLVVSLVFLLGAIITLPVSDQITTGLLGLVGISLAALITLGSTTIFANFMAGLMMQQVRSFRPGDFIRVGEHAGRVTAKGLFHVEIQTEDRDLVTLPNAYLITTPVRVVRSSGTVVWCELSLGYDAHHAKVEPLLLRAIEQAGLVDGFVLVRELGDFAVTYRACGLLEDVKKLITTRSDLRERVLDVLHEAGIEIVSPMYMNQRQITERAIPERVRAGPEAESSPPEDIIFDKADDAERVENIRKSLNEAREAIKALEDEHSRAKGEDQLERQKAIGEKIEHQHKLAEYLQSQIARLESQVDKSE
;
A
#
# COMPACT_ATOMS: atom_id res chain seq x y z
N MET A 1 -8.22 62.23 -39.57
CA MET A 1 -7.44 61.55 -40.61
C MET A 1 -6.90 60.27 -40.00
N ILE A 2 -7.71 59.21 -40.04
CA ILE A 2 -7.41 57.90 -39.45
C ILE A 2 -6.83 57.07 -40.59
N LEU A 3 -5.53 56.78 -40.53
CA LEU A 3 -4.88 55.87 -41.47
C LEU A 3 -5.29 54.45 -41.12
N PHE A 4 -6.28 53.94 -41.83
CA PHE A 4 -6.63 52.52 -41.88
C PHE A 4 -5.48 51.80 -42.61
N GLN A 5 -4.52 51.23 -41.86
CA GLN A 5 -3.60 50.27 -42.45
C GLN A 5 -4.40 49.01 -42.79
N SER A 6 -4.67 48.85 -44.08
CA SER A 6 -5.18 47.64 -44.70
C SER A 6 -4.23 46.48 -44.39
N THR A 7 -4.62 45.62 -43.45
CA THR A 7 -4.06 44.27 -43.33
C THR A 7 -4.52 43.48 -44.55
N ALA A 8 -3.70 43.48 -45.59
CA ALA A 8 -3.94 42.73 -46.80
C ALA A 8 -4.02 41.23 -46.46
N GLY A 9 -5.20 40.62 -46.67
CA GLY A 9 -5.30 39.17 -46.82
C GLY A 9 -4.50 38.71 -48.05
N PRO A 10 -4.21 37.40 -48.19
CA PRO A 10 -3.40 36.87 -49.27
C PRO A 10 -4.03 37.24 -50.62
N SER A 11 -3.39 38.15 -51.34
CA SER A 11 -3.92 38.69 -52.61
C SER A 11 -3.46 37.88 -53.81
N THR A 12 -2.66 36.83 -53.59
CA THR A 12 -2.04 36.04 -54.66
C THR A 12 -2.21 34.54 -54.45
N LEU A 13 -2.48 33.81 -55.55
CA LEU A 13 -2.50 32.33 -55.57
C LEU A 13 -1.18 31.71 -55.10
N THR A 14 -0.09 32.47 -55.14
CA THR A 14 1.25 32.04 -54.72
C THR A 14 1.36 31.87 -53.21
N ASP A 15 0.66 32.67 -52.39
CA ASP A 15 0.71 32.54 -50.92
C ASP A 15 0.05 31.23 -50.46
N TRP A 16 -1.04 30.86 -51.12
CA TRP A 16 -1.72 29.58 -50.89
C TRP A 16 -0.91 28.39 -51.41
N LEU A 17 -0.20 28.53 -52.53
CA LEU A 17 0.68 27.48 -53.06
C LEU A 17 1.89 27.23 -52.14
N VAL A 18 2.51 28.28 -51.59
CA VAL A 18 3.59 28.16 -50.60
C VAL A 18 3.08 27.49 -49.33
N TRP A 19 1.86 27.83 -48.90
CA TRP A 19 1.24 27.20 -47.74
C TRP A 19 0.92 25.72 -47.97
N VAL A 20 0.34 25.35 -49.12
CA VAL A 20 0.09 23.95 -49.47
C VAL A 20 1.39 23.16 -49.60
N ALA A 21 2.44 23.73 -50.18
CA ALA A 21 3.77 23.12 -50.25
C ALA A 21 4.40 22.96 -48.85
N ALA A 22 4.20 23.93 -47.95
CA ALA A 22 4.63 23.83 -46.57
C ALA A 22 3.89 22.67 -45.87
N VAL A 23 2.54 22.66 -45.90
CA VAL A 23 1.65 21.65 -45.28
C VAL A 23 1.90 20.22 -45.80
N THR A 24 2.11 20.08 -47.11
CA THR A 24 2.41 18.77 -47.71
C THR A 24 3.83 18.31 -47.36
N GLY A 25 4.81 19.22 -47.33
CA GLY A 25 6.15 18.96 -46.81
C GLY A 25 6.13 18.46 -45.36
N VAL A 26 5.23 18.98 -44.53
CA VAL A 26 5.00 18.52 -43.14
C VAL A 26 4.51 17.09 -43.08
N GLY A 27 3.46 16.78 -43.84
CA GLY A 27 2.85 15.46 -43.81
C GLY A 27 3.86 14.39 -44.22
N VAL A 28 4.70 14.72 -45.19
CA VAL A 28 5.82 13.88 -45.62
C VAL A 28 6.89 13.77 -44.52
N LEU A 29 7.27 14.87 -43.86
CA LEU A 29 8.25 14.84 -42.78
C LEU A 29 7.78 13.99 -41.58
N ILE A 30 6.51 14.14 -41.17
CA ILE A 30 5.89 13.33 -40.10
C ILE A 30 5.87 11.86 -40.51
N GLY A 31 5.52 11.56 -41.77
CA GLY A 31 5.56 10.21 -42.32
C GLY A 31 6.97 9.62 -42.31
N VAL A 32 7.99 10.40 -42.68
CA VAL A 32 9.40 9.97 -42.70
C VAL A 32 9.96 9.77 -41.30
N VAL A 33 9.72 10.70 -40.37
CA VAL A 33 10.15 10.56 -38.97
C VAL A 33 9.43 9.40 -38.30
N GLY A 34 8.11 9.27 -38.52
CA GLY A 34 7.31 8.15 -38.02
C GLY A 34 7.78 6.81 -38.56
N TRP A 35 8.09 6.72 -39.84
CA TRP A 35 8.65 5.52 -40.48
C TRP A 35 10.05 5.19 -39.96
N PHE A 36 10.91 6.18 -39.77
CA PHE A 36 12.27 5.97 -39.25
C PHE A 36 12.25 5.50 -37.80
N VAL A 37 11.34 6.06 -36.99
CA VAL A 37 11.09 5.62 -35.62
C VAL A 37 10.52 4.20 -35.59
N SER A 38 9.52 3.87 -36.42
CA SER A 38 8.93 2.54 -36.44
C SER A 38 9.92 1.46 -36.89
N LYS A 39 10.76 1.77 -37.88
CA LYS A 39 11.80 0.86 -38.39
C LYS A 39 12.92 0.60 -37.38
N LYS A 40 13.12 1.52 -36.43
CA LYS A 40 14.12 1.40 -35.33
C LYS A 40 13.52 0.82 -34.04
N ALA A 41 12.20 0.91 -33.87
CA ALA A 41 11.47 0.32 -32.75
C ALA A 41 11.33 -1.20 -32.85
N GLU A 42 11.49 -1.78 -34.06
CA GLU A 42 11.36 -3.21 -34.31
C GLU A 42 12.53 -4.06 -33.74
N SER A 43 13.64 -3.44 -33.31
CA SER A 43 14.84 -4.17 -32.85
C SER A 43 15.29 -3.92 -31.41
N GLN A 44 14.59 -3.16 -30.56
CA GLN A 44 15.05 -2.92 -29.17
C GLN A 44 13.97 -2.51 -28.15
N THR A 45 14.11 -3.08 -26.94
CA THR A 45 13.48 -2.84 -25.62
C THR A 45 12.34 -1.81 -25.52
N ARG A 46 11.20 -2.22 -24.93
CA ARG A 46 9.97 -1.43 -24.68
C ARG A 46 10.18 0.01 -24.18
N SER A 47 11.27 0.32 -23.48
CA SER A 47 11.58 1.66 -22.97
C SER A 47 11.96 2.67 -24.07
N ARG A 48 12.70 2.25 -25.12
CA ARG A 48 13.09 3.13 -26.23
C ARG A 48 11.92 3.45 -27.16
N ALA A 49 10.95 2.53 -27.28
CA ALA A 49 9.73 2.75 -28.04
C ALA A 49 8.87 3.89 -27.44
N ARG A 50 8.71 3.94 -26.11
CA ARG A 50 7.97 5.02 -25.41
C ARG A 50 8.61 6.39 -25.62
N LEU A 51 9.94 6.46 -25.50
CA LEU A 51 10.70 7.69 -25.72
C LEU A 51 10.56 8.19 -27.17
N SER A 52 10.59 7.27 -28.14
CA SER A 52 10.47 7.62 -29.55
C SER A 52 9.06 8.09 -29.91
N PHE A 53 8.02 7.49 -29.32
CA PHE A 53 6.63 7.93 -29.49
C PHE A 53 6.40 9.34 -28.90
N ALA A 54 6.92 9.60 -27.71
CA ALA A 54 6.86 10.92 -27.09
C ALA A 54 7.57 12.00 -27.95
N ALA A 55 8.74 11.67 -28.50
CA ALA A 55 9.48 12.58 -29.38
C ALA A 55 8.68 12.92 -30.66
N VAL A 56 8.03 11.95 -31.29
CA VAL A 56 7.17 12.18 -32.46
C VAL A 56 5.98 13.08 -32.12
N LEU A 57 5.34 12.88 -30.97
CA LEU A 57 4.24 13.74 -30.51
C LEU A 57 4.69 15.18 -30.29
N VAL A 58 5.83 15.39 -29.63
CA VAL A 58 6.37 16.73 -29.38
C VAL A 58 6.74 17.43 -30.69
N VAL A 59 7.41 16.73 -31.60
CA VAL A 59 7.77 17.28 -32.92
C VAL A 59 6.52 17.64 -33.72
N SER A 60 5.51 16.76 -33.74
CA SER A 60 4.23 17.00 -34.39
C SER A 60 3.51 18.23 -33.81
N LEU A 61 3.52 18.39 -32.48
CA LEU A 61 2.91 19.53 -31.80
C LEU A 61 3.64 20.85 -32.11
N VAL A 62 4.97 20.88 -32.03
CA VAL A 62 5.78 22.05 -32.38
C VAL A 62 5.52 22.46 -33.83
N PHE A 63 5.42 21.45 -34.71
CA PHE A 63 5.12 21.70 -36.10
C PHE A 63 3.71 22.26 -36.30
N LEU A 64 2.69 21.67 -35.68
CA LEU A 64 1.31 22.15 -35.74
C LEU A 64 1.22 23.63 -35.34
N LEU A 65 1.91 24.01 -34.26
CA LEU A 65 2.00 25.40 -33.82
C LEU A 65 2.69 26.29 -34.86
N GLY A 66 3.80 25.83 -35.46
CA GLY A 66 4.47 26.56 -36.54
C GLY A 66 3.60 26.73 -37.80
N ALA A 67 2.82 25.71 -38.16
CA ALA A 67 1.88 25.78 -39.28
C ALA A 67 0.77 26.80 -39.03
N ILE A 68 0.24 26.87 -37.80
CA ILE A 68 -0.76 27.87 -37.41
C ILE A 68 -0.18 29.28 -37.48
N ILE A 69 1.07 29.49 -37.04
CA ILE A 69 1.72 30.81 -37.07
C ILE A 69 1.99 31.29 -38.51
N THR A 70 2.24 30.37 -39.43
CA THR A 70 2.54 30.66 -40.85
C THR A 70 1.32 30.69 -41.76
N LEU A 71 0.11 30.46 -41.22
CA LEU A 71 -1.13 30.56 -41.98
C LEU A 71 -1.34 32.01 -42.47
N PRO A 72 -1.66 32.23 -43.76
CA PRO A 72 -1.95 33.57 -44.29
C PRO A 72 -3.38 34.01 -43.93
N VAL A 73 -3.68 34.10 -42.63
CA VAL A 73 -4.97 34.55 -42.08
C VAL A 73 -4.78 35.74 -41.15
N SER A 74 -5.86 36.46 -40.85
CA SER A 74 -5.79 37.59 -39.91
C SER A 74 -5.31 37.14 -38.53
N ASP A 75 -4.54 38.00 -37.85
CA ASP A 75 -3.99 37.75 -36.50
C ASP A 75 -5.05 37.32 -35.48
N GLN A 76 -6.30 37.80 -35.63
CA GLN A 76 -7.42 37.43 -34.76
C GLN A 76 -7.80 35.94 -34.91
N ILE A 77 -7.77 35.41 -36.13
CA ILE A 77 -8.03 33.99 -36.42
C ILE A 77 -6.86 33.14 -35.93
N THR A 78 -5.62 33.56 -36.18
CA THR A 78 -4.41 32.87 -35.71
C THR A 78 -4.40 32.76 -34.18
N THR A 79 -4.71 33.85 -33.48
CA THR A 79 -4.81 33.88 -32.01
C THR A 79 -5.93 32.97 -31.51
N GLY A 80 -7.09 32.94 -32.19
CA GLY A 80 -8.19 32.03 -31.86
C GLY A 80 -7.81 30.55 -32.03
N LEU A 81 -7.11 30.20 -33.11
CA LEU A 81 -6.63 28.84 -33.37
C LEU A 81 -5.57 28.39 -32.35
N LEU A 82 -4.60 29.26 -32.03
CA LEU A 82 -3.60 28.98 -30.99
C LEU A 82 -4.26 28.83 -29.61
N GLY A 83 -5.25 29.68 -29.29
CA GLY A 83 -6.03 29.56 -28.06
C GLY A 83 -6.78 28.24 -27.97
N LEU A 84 -7.41 27.80 -29.06
CA LEU A 84 -8.13 26.53 -29.12
C LEU A 84 -7.19 25.33 -28.95
N VAL A 85 -6.03 25.33 -29.61
CA VAL A 85 -5.00 24.30 -29.43
C VAL A 85 -4.47 24.31 -27.99
N GLY A 86 -4.22 25.49 -27.42
CA GLY A 86 -3.75 25.65 -26.05
C GLY A 86 -4.74 25.10 -25.02
N ILE A 87 -6.02 25.45 -25.13
CA ILE A 87 -7.09 24.96 -24.24
C ILE A 87 -7.25 23.44 -24.41
N SER A 88 -7.25 22.94 -25.65
CA SER A 88 -7.39 21.51 -25.93
C SER A 88 -6.23 20.71 -25.35
N LEU A 89 -5.00 21.21 -25.50
CA LEU A 89 -3.80 20.57 -24.95
C LEU A 89 -3.80 20.61 -23.42
N ALA A 90 -4.17 21.74 -22.81
CA ALA A 90 -4.27 21.86 -21.36
C ALA A 90 -5.32 20.90 -20.79
N ALA A 91 -6.48 20.78 -21.46
CA ALA A 91 -7.53 19.84 -21.09
C ALA A 91 -7.03 18.39 -21.21
N LEU A 92 -6.36 18.03 -22.32
CA LEU A 92 -5.80 16.69 -22.53
C LEU A 92 -4.79 16.31 -21.44
N ILE A 93 -3.86 17.21 -21.11
CA ILE A 93 -2.84 16.98 -20.07
C ILE A 93 -3.51 16.83 -18.70
N THR A 94 -4.45 17.73 -18.37
CA THR A 94 -5.14 17.72 -17.08
C THR A 94 -5.96 16.46 -16.91
N LEU A 95 -6.85 16.17 -17.85
CA LEU A 95 -7.73 14.99 -17.82
C LEU A 95 -6.90 13.70 -17.82
N GLY A 96 -5.86 13.62 -18.65
CA GLY A 96 -4.97 12.47 -18.72
C GLY A 96 -4.10 12.25 -17.47
N SER A 97 -3.81 13.31 -16.70
CA SER A 97 -2.95 13.24 -15.51
C SER A 97 -3.70 13.13 -14.19
N THR A 98 -5.03 13.31 -14.20
CA THR A 98 -5.87 13.32 -12.98
C THR A 98 -5.62 12.11 -12.07
N THR A 99 -5.58 10.90 -12.63
CA THR A 99 -5.38 9.65 -11.86
C THR A 99 -4.00 9.59 -11.20
N ILE A 100 -2.94 10.03 -11.89
CA ILE A 100 -1.58 10.05 -11.34
C ILE A 100 -1.50 11.05 -10.20
N PHE A 101 -2.05 12.25 -10.41
CA PHE A 101 -2.11 13.30 -9.40
C PHE A 101 -2.92 12.87 -8.17
N ALA A 102 -4.05 12.19 -8.36
CA ALA A 102 -4.85 11.67 -7.26
C ALA A 102 -4.08 10.65 -6.41
N ASN A 103 -3.36 9.71 -7.03
CA ASN A 103 -2.54 8.74 -6.30
C ASN A 103 -1.36 9.40 -5.58
N PHE A 104 -0.72 10.39 -6.20
CA PHE A 104 0.34 11.17 -5.58
C PHE A 104 -0.14 11.90 -4.32
N MET A 105 -1.24 12.66 -4.45
CA MET A 105 -1.82 13.41 -3.33
C MET A 105 -2.31 12.49 -2.21
N ALA A 106 -2.91 11.35 -2.57
CA ALA A 106 -3.30 10.34 -1.59
C ALA A 106 -2.08 9.76 -0.85
N GLY A 107 -0.96 9.52 -1.56
CA GLY A 107 0.30 9.10 -0.96
C GLY A 107 0.84 10.10 0.07
N LEU A 108 0.91 11.39 -0.30
CA LEU A 108 1.35 12.46 0.61
C LEU A 108 0.45 12.57 1.84
N MET A 109 -0.87 12.52 1.64
CA MET A 109 -1.82 12.60 2.75
C MET A 109 -1.70 11.41 3.70
N MET A 110 -1.56 10.19 3.18
CA MET A 110 -1.34 9.01 4.01
C MET A 110 -0.02 9.08 4.79
N GLN A 111 1.03 9.67 4.22
CA GLN A 111 2.29 9.91 4.93
C GLN A 111 2.12 10.88 6.10
N GLN A 112 1.29 11.92 5.94
CA GLN A 112 1.02 12.90 6.98
C GLN A 112 0.14 12.33 8.10
N VAL A 113 -0.95 11.63 7.76
CA VAL A 113 -1.90 11.06 8.74
C VAL A 113 -1.31 9.83 9.44
N ARG A 114 -0.32 9.16 8.83
CA ARG A 114 0.33 7.93 9.35
C ARG A 114 -0.69 6.84 9.70
N SER A 115 -1.68 6.64 8.84
CA SER A 115 -2.79 5.69 9.07
C SER A 115 -2.32 4.26 9.36
N PHE A 116 -1.24 3.81 8.72
CA PHE A 116 -0.58 2.52 8.93
C PHE A 116 0.90 2.57 8.49
N ARG A 117 1.67 1.57 8.91
CA ARG A 117 3.11 1.42 8.68
C ARG A 117 3.44 0.10 7.99
N PRO A 118 4.60 -0.01 7.32
CA PRO A 118 5.13 -1.30 6.90
C PRO A 118 5.19 -2.27 8.10
N GLY A 119 4.73 -3.51 7.90
CA GLY A 119 4.57 -4.52 8.94
C GLY A 119 3.15 -4.64 9.50
N ASP A 120 2.33 -3.57 9.47
CA ASP A 120 0.95 -3.61 9.97
C ASP A 120 0.10 -4.54 9.08
N PHE A 121 -0.78 -5.34 9.70
CA PHE A 121 -1.76 -6.13 8.98
C PHE A 121 -2.97 -5.24 8.65
N ILE A 122 -3.30 -5.12 7.36
CA ILE A 122 -4.41 -4.30 6.89
C ILE A 122 -5.43 -5.13 6.10
N ARG A 123 -6.69 -4.69 6.12
CA ARG A 123 -7.75 -5.20 5.25
C ARG A 123 -8.47 -4.04 4.57
N VAL A 124 -8.56 -4.09 3.25
CA VAL A 124 -9.18 -3.08 2.39
C VAL A 124 -10.04 -3.75 1.34
N GLY A 125 -11.36 -3.64 1.48
CA GLY A 125 -12.30 -4.43 0.69
C GLY A 125 -12.02 -5.93 0.86
N GLU A 126 -11.80 -6.62 -0.26
CA GLU A 126 -11.49 -8.05 -0.31
C GLU A 126 -10.00 -8.37 -0.06
N HIS A 127 -9.12 -7.37 -0.10
CA HIS A 127 -7.68 -7.58 0.06
C HIS A 127 -7.29 -7.53 1.54
N ALA A 128 -6.54 -8.53 2.01
CA ALA A 128 -6.01 -8.58 3.37
C ALA A 128 -4.56 -9.07 3.35
N GLY A 129 -3.71 -8.46 4.16
CA GLY A 129 -2.29 -8.79 4.20
C GLY A 129 -1.47 -7.82 5.04
N ARG A 130 -0.17 -8.08 5.17
CA ARG A 130 0.78 -7.19 5.85
C ARG A 130 1.41 -6.22 4.86
N VAL A 131 1.54 -4.97 5.25
CA VAL A 131 2.11 -3.93 4.39
C VAL A 131 3.60 -4.17 4.21
N THR A 132 4.05 -4.36 2.96
CA THR A 132 5.48 -4.52 2.63
C THR A 132 6.11 -3.20 2.26
N ALA A 133 5.46 -2.39 1.43
CA ALA A 133 6.04 -1.14 0.95
C ALA A 133 4.99 -0.04 0.81
N LYS A 134 5.41 1.20 1.05
CA LYS A 134 4.62 2.39 0.75
C LYS A 134 5.37 3.24 -0.27
N GLY A 135 4.89 3.19 -1.50
CA GLY A 135 5.38 4.02 -2.59
C GLY A 135 4.61 5.35 -2.68
N LEU A 136 5.08 6.19 -3.59
CA LEU A 136 4.49 7.51 -3.84
C LEU A 136 3.09 7.42 -4.48
N PHE A 137 2.85 6.38 -5.27
CA PHE A 137 1.59 6.20 -6.02
C PHE A 137 0.80 4.95 -5.61
N HIS A 138 1.44 4.00 -4.90
CA HIS A 138 0.85 2.74 -4.52
C HIS A 138 1.41 2.25 -3.18
N VAL A 139 0.71 1.32 -2.57
CA VAL A 139 1.15 0.52 -1.43
C VAL A 139 1.17 -0.95 -1.86
N GLU A 140 2.15 -1.69 -1.39
CA GLU A 140 2.21 -3.14 -1.58
C GLU A 140 1.88 -3.84 -0.27
N ILE A 141 1.10 -4.91 -0.37
CA ILE A 141 0.80 -5.82 0.74
C ILE A 141 1.18 -7.24 0.35
N GLN A 142 1.66 -8.02 1.33
CA GLN A 142 1.84 -9.46 1.21
C GLN A 142 0.65 -10.15 1.85
N THR A 143 -0.02 -11.00 1.08
CA THR A 143 -1.23 -11.72 1.50
C THR A 143 -0.90 -12.97 2.32
N GLU A 144 -1.93 -13.61 2.89
CA GLU A 144 -1.77 -14.88 3.62
C GLU A 144 -1.27 -16.02 2.70
N ASP A 145 -1.45 -15.88 1.39
CA ASP A 145 -0.96 -16.81 0.36
C ASP A 145 0.47 -16.49 -0.10
N ARG A 146 1.17 -15.56 0.58
CA ARG A 146 2.50 -15.03 0.24
C ARG A 146 2.56 -14.21 -1.05
N ASP A 147 1.44 -14.00 -1.74
CA ASP A 147 1.37 -13.16 -2.94
C ASP A 147 1.51 -11.66 -2.60
N LEU A 148 2.15 -10.90 -3.50
CA LEU A 148 2.25 -9.44 -3.42
C LEU A 148 1.12 -8.77 -4.20
N VAL A 149 0.35 -7.93 -3.50
CA VAL A 149 -0.76 -7.17 -4.09
C VAL A 149 -0.45 -5.68 -4.02
N THR A 150 -0.42 -5.04 -5.19
CA THR A 150 -0.21 -3.59 -5.31
C THR A 150 -1.55 -2.85 -5.33
N LEU A 151 -1.76 -1.97 -4.34
CA LEU A 151 -2.96 -1.15 -4.18
C LEU A 151 -2.66 0.31 -4.53
N PRO A 152 -3.43 0.95 -5.44
CA PRO A 152 -3.28 2.38 -5.70
C PRO A 152 -3.57 3.23 -4.46
N ASN A 153 -2.79 4.27 -4.24
CA ASN A 153 -2.98 5.16 -3.08
C ASN A 153 -4.36 5.82 -3.06
N ALA A 154 -4.88 6.19 -4.24
CA ALA A 154 -6.22 6.76 -4.37
C ALA A 154 -7.32 5.78 -3.97
N TYR A 155 -7.11 4.47 -4.15
CA TYR A 155 -8.08 3.46 -3.71
C TYR A 155 -8.12 3.32 -2.18
N LEU A 156 -6.96 3.40 -1.53
CA LEU A 156 -6.83 3.31 -0.08
C LEU A 156 -7.45 4.49 0.67
N ILE A 157 -7.48 5.68 0.06
CA ILE A 157 -8.05 6.87 0.69
C ILE A 157 -9.57 6.94 0.52
N THR A 158 -10.12 6.33 -0.54
CA THR A 158 -11.58 6.31 -0.79
C THR A 158 -12.28 5.12 -0.16
N THR A 159 -11.53 4.09 0.27
CA THR A 159 -12.07 2.84 0.82
C THR A 159 -11.75 2.74 2.30
N PRO A 160 -12.68 2.26 3.17
CA PRO A 160 -12.36 2.01 4.56
C PRO A 160 -11.22 1.00 4.72
N VAL A 161 -10.17 1.39 5.44
CA VAL A 161 -9.02 0.53 5.76
C VAL A 161 -9.11 0.09 7.21
N ARG A 162 -9.19 -1.23 7.44
CA ARG A 162 -9.05 -1.81 8.78
C ARG A 162 -7.58 -2.11 9.03
N VAL A 163 -7.05 -1.60 10.13
CA VAL A 163 -5.65 -1.80 10.53
C VAL A 163 -5.63 -2.59 11.84
N VAL A 164 -4.92 -3.71 11.84
CA VAL A 164 -4.58 -4.43 13.06
C VAL A 164 -3.28 -3.85 13.58
N ARG A 165 -3.36 -3.11 14.69
CA ARG A 165 -2.23 -2.41 15.26
C ARG A 165 -1.38 -3.36 16.10
N SER A 166 -0.09 -3.07 16.20
CA SER A 166 0.84 -3.78 17.10
C SER A 166 0.47 -3.72 18.59
N SER A 167 -0.46 -2.86 19.00
CA SER A 167 -0.99 -2.81 20.37
C SER A 167 -1.91 -3.98 20.72
N GLY A 168 -2.21 -4.85 19.76
CA GLY A 168 -3.07 -6.02 19.95
C GLY A 168 -4.42 -5.89 19.26
N THR A 169 -5.12 -7.03 19.16
CA THR A 169 -6.43 -7.14 18.51
C THR A 169 -7.27 -8.24 19.15
N VAL A 170 -8.59 -8.09 19.08
CA VAL A 170 -9.49 -9.18 19.48
C VAL A 170 -9.52 -10.25 18.40
N VAL A 171 -9.12 -11.46 18.76
CA VAL A 171 -9.30 -12.67 17.98
C VAL A 171 -10.57 -13.35 18.44
N TRP A 172 -11.33 -13.91 17.50
CA TRP A 172 -12.58 -14.59 17.82
C TRP A 172 -12.81 -15.80 16.91
N CYS A 173 -13.56 -16.76 17.44
CA CYS A 173 -14.14 -17.86 16.68
C CYS A 173 -15.64 -17.92 16.93
N GLU A 174 -16.39 -18.33 15.91
CA GLU A 174 -17.83 -18.55 16.01
C GLU A 174 -18.15 -20.01 15.81
N LEU A 175 -19.07 -20.49 16.62
CA LEU A 175 -19.56 -21.86 16.58
C LEU A 175 -21.04 -21.90 16.96
N SER A 176 -21.72 -22.93 16.49
CA SER A 176 -23.13 -23.17 16.80
C SER A 176 -23.25 -24.45 17.63
N LEU A 177 -23.99 -24.37 18.73
CA LEU A 177 -24.22 -25.48 19.64
C LEU A 177 -25.72 -25.72 19.78
N GLY A 178 -26.14 -26.98 19.89
CA GLY A 178 -27.54 -27.34 20.10
C GLY A 178 -28.09 -26.79 21.42
N TYR A 179 -29.41 -26.66 21.49
CA TYR A 179 -30.12 -26.19 22.69
C TYR A 179 -30.04 -27.15 23.88
N ASP A 180 -29.58 -28.37 23.66
CA ASP A 180 -29.27 -29.37 24.68
C ASP A 180 -28.07 -28.97 25.56
N ALA A 181 -27.16 -28.16 25.04
CA ALA A 181 -26.03 -27.62 25.79
C ALA A 181 -26.40 -26.30 26.51
N HIS A 182 -26.64 -26.39 27.82
CA HIS A 182 -26.96 -25.21 28.64
C HIS A 182 -25.78 -24.22 28.72
N HIS A 183 -26.04 -22.93 28.45
CA HIS A 183 -25.02 -21.86 28.40
C HIS A 183 -24.08 -21.83 29.62
N ALA A 184 -24.61 -22.03 30.83
CA ALA A 184 -23.81 -22.07 32.06
C ALA A 184 -22.71 -23.15 32.10
N LYS A 185 -22.83 -24.20 31.26
CA LYS A 185 -21.77 -25.20 31.07
C LYS A 185 -20.82 -24.83 29.93
N VAL A 186 -21.34 -24.22 28.87
CA VAL A 186 -20.59 -23.87 27.65
C VAL A 186 -19.63 -22.71 27.89
N GLU A 187 -20.11 -21.65 28.53
CA GLU A 187 -19.33 -20.43 28.77
C GLU A 187 -17.97 -20.69 29.45
N PRO A 188 -17.88 -21.39 30.59
CA PRO A 188 -16.58 -21.65 31.23
C PRO A 188 -15.67 -22.56 30.39
N LEU A 189 -16.23 -23.45 29.56
CA LEU A 189 -15.44 -24.29 28.65
C LEU A 189 -14.81 -23.46 27.52
N LEU A 190 -15.58 -22.54 26.94
CA LEU A 190 -15.07 -21.63 25.92
C LEU A 190 -14.03 -20.66 26.50
N LEU A 191 -14.23 -20.15 27.71
CA LEU A 191 -13.22 -19.34 28.41
C LEU A 191 -11.91 -20.13 28.63
N ARG A 192 -12.01 -21.40 29.05
CA ARG A 192 -10.84 -22.28 29.18
C ARG A 192 -10.12 -22.47 27.83
N ALA A 193 -10.86 -22.61 26.74
CA ALA A 193 -10.27 -22.74 25.40
C ALA A 193 -9.56 -21.45 24.96
N ILE A 194 -10.12 -20.28 25.27
CA ILE A 194 -9.51 -18.96 25.01
C ILE A 194 -8.19 -18.83 25.77
N GLU A 195 -8.17 -19.18 27.06
CA GLU A 195 -6.95 -19.15 27.88
C GLU A 195 -5.88 -20.13 27.35
N GLN A 196 -6.28 -21.35 26.95
CA GLN A 196 -5.37 -22.34 26.38
C GLN A 196 -4.78 -21.92 25.03
N ALA A 197 -5.46 -21.04 24.29
CA ALA A 197 -4.96 -20.45 23.05
C ALA A 197 -4.02 -19.25 23.29
N GLY A 198 -3.74 -18.90 24.55
CA GLY A 198 -2.83 -17.81 24.91
C GLY A 198 -3.43 -16.41 24.75
N LEU A 199 -4.75 -16.29 24.69
CA LEU A 199 -5.45 -15.01 24.61
C LEU A 199 -5.76 -14.46 26.01
N VAL A 200 -5.69 -13.14 26.16
CA VAL A 200 -5.94 -12.41 27.41
C VAL A 200 -7.36 -11.83 27.40
N ASP A 201 -7.93 -11.54 28.58
CA ASP A 201 -9.26 -10.92 28.72
C ASP A 201 -10.35 -11.60 27.89
N GLY A 202 -10.42 -12.94 28.00
CA GLY A 202 -11.37 -13.76 27.28
C GLY A 202 -12.81 -13.46 27.67
N PHE A 203 -13.70 -13.42 26.67
CA PHE A 203 -15.13 -13.31 26.90
C PHE A 203 -15.93 -14.08 25.84
N VAL A 204 -17.13 -14.51 26.22
CA VAL A 204 -18.03 -15.27 25.35
C VAL A 204 -19.28 -14.44 25.11
N LEU A 205 -19.74 -14.40 23.87
CA LEU A 205 -20.98 -13.74 23.49
C LEU A 205 -21.95 -14.73 22.89
N VAL A 206 -23.21 -14.70 23.32
CA VAL A 206 -24.31 -15.30 22.56
C VAL A 206 -24.66 -14.34 21.43
N ARG A 207 -24.41 -14.77 20.19
CA ARG A 207 -24.59 -13.95 18.98
C ARG A 207 -26.00 -14.01 18.43
N GLU A 208 -26.53 -15.22 18.37
CA GLU A 208 -27.82 -15.50 17.74
C GLU A 208 -28.47 -16.70 18.41
N LEU A 209 -29.79 -16.62 18.59
CA LEU A 209 -30.65 -17.74 18.97
C LEU A 209 -31.34 -18.22 17.69
N GLY A 210 -30.71 -19.16 16.99
CA GLY A 210 -31.23 -19.72 15.75
C GLY A 210 -32.31 -20.77 16.01
N ASP A 211 -32.95 -21.27 14.95
CA ASP A 211 -34.05 -22.23 15.08
C ASP A 211 -33.63 -23.56 15.74
N PHE A 212 -32.38 -23.98 15.53
CA PHE A 212 -31.88 -25.30 15.98
C PHE A 212 -30.60 -25.23 16.83
N ALA A 213 -29.98 -24.06 16.94
CA ALA A 213 -28.72 -23.88 17.65
C ALA A 213 -28.58 -22.46 18.19
N VAL A 214 -27.79 -22.34 19.26
CA VAL A 214 -27.30 -21.07 19.78
C VAL A 214 -25.91 -20.82 19.20
N THR A 215 -25.73 -19.67 18.55
CA THR A 215 -24.43 -19.26 18.03
C THR A 215 -23.66 -18.54 19.13
N TYR A 216 -22.51 -19.08 19.51
CA TYR A 216 -21.57 -18.48 20.44
C TYR A 216 -20.39 -17.88 19.69
N ARG A 217 -19.88 -16.75 20.19
CA ARG A 217 -18.60 -16.18 19.78
C ARG A 217 -17.65 -16.14 20.97
N ALA A 218 -16.61 -16.95 20.92
CA ALA A 218 -15.51 -16.90 21.87
C ALA A 218 -14.51 -15.85 21.39
N CYS A 219 -14.20 -14.88 22.23
CA CYS A 219 -13.30 -13.76 21.93
C CYS A 219 -12.19 -13.68 22.96
N GLY A 220 -11.01 -13.22 22.55
CA GLY A 220 -9.93 -12.84 23.45
C GLY A 220 -8.97 -11.86 22.81
N LEU A 221 -8.23 -11.11 23.63
CA LEU A 221 -7.22 -10.16 23.20
C LEU A 221 -5.92 -10.91 22.85
N LEU A 222 -5.44 -10.72 21.63
CA LEU A 222 -4.11 -11.10 21.18
C LEU A 222 -3.19 -9.91 21.32
N GLU A 223 -2.16 -10.03 22.14
CA GLU A 223 -1.12 -9.00 22.31
C GLU A 223 -0.10 -9.05 21.17
N ASP A 224 0.37 -10.26 20.80
CA ASP A 224 1.32 -10.47 19.71
C ASP A 224 0.61 -10.69 18.37
N VAL A 225 0.41 -9.60 17.63
CA VAL A 225 -0.28 -9.60 16.35
C VAL A 225 0.48 -10.36 15.26
N LYS A 226 1.77 -10.67 15.44
CA LYS A 226 2.52 -11.46 14.45
C LYS A 226 2.02 -12.89 14.33
N LYS A 227 1.42 -13.43 15.40
CA LYS A 227 0.87 -14.80 15.46
C LYS A 227 -0.61 -14.87 15.11
N LEU A 228 -1.16 -13.85 14.46
CA LEU A 228 -2.60 -13.71 14.26
C LEU A 228 -3.22 -14.88 13.50
N ILE A 229 -2.50 -15.49 12.56
CA ILE A 229 -3.03 -16.63 11.79
C ILE A 229 -2.98 -17.89 12.64
N THR A 230 -1.83 -18.15 13.28
CA THR A 230 -1.59 -19.29 14.16
C THR A 230 -2.57 -19.28 15.33
N THR A 231 -2.68 -18.18 16.07
CA THR A 231 -3.61 -18.08 17.22
C THR A 231 -5.07 -18.24 16.79
N ARG A 232 -5.45 -17.87 15.56
CA ARG A 232 -6.80 -18.13 15.03
C ARG A 232 -7.05 -19.61 14.77
N SER A 233 -6.03 -20.35 14.31
CA SER A 233 -6.11 -21.81 14.21
C SER A 233 -6.18 -22.43 15.60
N ASP A 234 -5.23 -22.07 16.46
CA ASP A 234 -5.11 -22.59 17.83
C ASP A 234 -6.42 -22.39 18.61
N LEU A 235 -7.03 -21.21 18.55
CA LEU A 235 -8.30 -20.95 19.22
C LEU A 235 -9.40 -21.92 18.75
N ARG A 236 -9.48 -22.21 17.45
CA ARG A 236 -10.47 -23.15 16.92
C ARG A 236 -10.17 -24.57 17.39
N GLU A 237 -8.91 -24.98 17.35
CA GLU A 237 -8.45 -26.29 17.81
C GLU A 237 -8.73 -26.50 19.31
N ARG A 238 -8.38 -25.53 20.16
CA ARG A 238 -8.68 -25.57 21.60
C ARG A 238 -10.18 -25.61 21.89
N VAL A 239 -10.98 -24.87 21.12
CA VAL A 239 -12.44 -24.93 21.26
C VAL A 239 -12.97 -26.32 20.89
N LEU A 240 -12.49 -26.93 19.81
CA LEU A 240 -12.86 -28.31 19.45
C LEU A 240 -12.48 -29.28 20.57
N ASP A 241 -11.23 -29.25 21.03
CA ASP A 241 -10.71 -30.16 22.05
C ASP A 241 -11.47 -30.05 23.36
N VAL A 242 -11.66 -28.83 23.87
CA VAL A 242 -12.32 -28.61 25.17
C VAL A 242 -13.79 -29.02 25.14
N LEU A 243 -14.50 -28.74 24.04
CA LEU A 243 -15.91 -29.12 23.91
C LEU A 243 -16.07 -30.64 23.74
N HIS A 244 -15.23 -31.27 22.92
CA HIS A 244 -15.25 -32.72 22.75
C HIS A 244 -14.87 -33.47 24.03
N GLU A 245 -13.88 -32.97 24.79
CA GLU A 245 -13.54 -33.52 26.13
C GLU A 245 -14.73 -33.46 27.10
N ALA A 246 -15.55 -32.41 27.02
CA ALA A 246 -16.76 -32.26 27.82
C ALA A 246 -17.96 -33.06 27.28
N GLY A 247 -17.80 -33.76 26.16
CA GLY A 247 -18.87 -34.51 25.50
C GLY A 247 -19.93 -33.62 24.86
N ILE A 248 -19.60 -32.36 24.55
CA ILE A 248 -20.49 -31.42 23.85
C ILE A 248 -20.25 -31.60 22.35
N GLU A 249 -21.30 -31.99 21.62
CA GLU A 249 -21.25 -32.14 20.18
C GLU A 249 -21.44 -30.78 19.50
N ILE A 250 -20.59 -30.49 18.52
CA ILE A 250 -20.70 -29.29 17.68
C ILE A 250 -21.55 -29.66 16.47
N VAL A 251 -22.68 -28.98 16.30
CA VAL A 251 -23.66 -29.27 15.25
C VAL A 251 -23.59 -28.23 14.14
N SER A 252 -23.75 -28.67 12.89
CA SER A 252 -23.92 -27.74 11.78
C SER A 252 -25.34 -27.13 11.83
N PRO A 253 -25.50 -25.82 11.58
CA PRO A 253 -26.81 -25.16 11.57
C PRO A 253 -27.82 -25.78 10.59
N MET A 254 -27.33 -26.45 9.54
CA MET A 254 -28.16 -27.11 8.52
C MET A 254 -28.38 -28.61 8.78
N TYR A 255 -27.88 -29.14 9.91
CA TYR A 255 -27.98 -30.56 10.22
C TYR A 255 -29.33 -30.89 10.89
N MET A 256 -30.31 -31.28 10.08
CA MET A 256 -31.54 -31.91 10.55
C MET A 256 -31.31 -33.42 10.63
N ASN A 257 -31.18 -34.01 11.83
CA ASN A 257 -30.91 -35.43 11.95
C ASN A 257 -32.05 -36.15 12.70
N GLN A 258 -32.79 -37.02 11.99
CA GLN A 258 -33.36 -38.22 12.61
C GLN A 258 -32.33 -39.34 12.42
N ARG A 259 -31.35 -39.42 13.31
CA ARG A 259 -30.42 -40.55 13.37
C ARG A 259 -30.63 -41.33 14.65
N GLN A 260 -30.97 -42.60 14.52
CA GLN A 260 -30.76 -43.58 15.58
C GLN A 260 -29.29 -44.00 15.53
N ILE A 261 -28.40 -43.23 16.14
CA ILE A 261 -27.01 -43.62 16.32
C ILE A 261 -26.86 -44.18 17.73
N THR A 262 -26.45 -45.44 17.83
CA THR A 262 -26.23 -46.15 19.10
C THR A 262 -24.83 -45.90 19.70
N GLU A 263 -23.89 -45.28 18.95
CA GLU A 263 -22.51 -45.04 19.40
C GLU A 263 -22.00 -43.63 19.03
N ARG A 264 -21.36 -42.95 19.99
CA ARG A 264 -20.91 -41.54 19.89
C ARG A 264 -20.00 -41.29 18.68
N ALA A 265 -20.32 -40.25 17.89
CA ALA A 265 -19.53 -39.80 16.74
C ALA A 265 -18.46 -38.76 17.13
N ILE A 266 -17.80 -38.95 18.27
CA ILE A 266 -16.69 -38.10 18.71
C ILE A 266 -15.41 -38.72 18.11
N PRO A 267 -14.61 -37.97 17.33
CA PRO A 267 -13.34 -38.49 16.85
C PRO A 267 -12.45 -38.90 18.03
N GLU A 268 -11.86 -40.09 17.95
CA GLU A 268 -11.00 -40.61 19.02
C GLU A 268 -9.80 -39.67 19.19
N ARG A 269 -9.52 -39.26 20.43
CA ARG A 269 -8.43 -38.33 20.71
C ARG A 269 -7.10 -39.00 20.36
N VAL A 270 -6.53 -38.64 19.23
CA VAL A 270 -5.12 -38.93 18.94
C VAL A 270 -4.30 -37.96 19.78
N ARG A 271 -3.48 -38.47 20.71
CA ARG A 271 -2.47 -37.64 21.36
C ARG A 271 -1.59 -37.07 20.26
N ALA A 272 -1.64 -35.75 20.05
CA ALA A 272 -0.64 -35.07 19.25
C ALA A 272 0.74 -35.56 19.72
N GLY A 273 1.56 -36.01 18.77
CA GLY A 273 2.97 -36.28 19.05
C GLY A 273 3.63 -35.01 19.59
N PRO A 274 4.87 -35.08 20.09
CA PRO A 274 5.62 -33.86 20.40
C PRO A 274 5.56 -32.95 19.16
N GLU A 275 4.98 -31.76 19.32
CA GLU A 275 4.96 -30.73 18.28
C GLU A 275 6.40 -30.60 17.81
N ALA A 276 6.65 -30.97 16.55
CA ALA A 276 7.92 -30.67 15.95
C ALA A 276 8.07 -29.15 16.03
N GLU A 277 9.22 -28.65 16.49
CA GLU A 277 9.56 -27.22 16.47
C GLU A 277 9.57 -26.74 15.01
N SER A 278 8.39 -26.46 14.45
CA SER A 278 8.21 -25.83 13.17
C SER A 278 8.04 -24.34 13.40
N SER A 279 8.75 -23.53 12.62
CA SER A 279 8.54 -22.08 12.60
C SER A 279 7.05 -21.75 12.40
N PRO A 280 6.52 -20.70 13.05
CA PRO A 280 5.19 -20.21 12.80
C PRO A 280 4.95 -20.03 11.29
N PRO A 281 3.78 -20.41 10.75
CA PRO A 281 3.44 -20.17 9.35
C PRO A 281 3.67 -18.72 8.90
N GLU A 282 3.49 -17.77 9.81
CA GLU A 282 3.67 -16.34 9.51
C GLU A 282 5.10 -15.98 9.10
N ASP A 283 6.12 -16.65 9.64
CA ASP A 283 7.52 -16.39 9.29
C ASP A 283 7.80 -16.75 7.82
N ILE A 284 7.05 -17.71 7.27
CA ILE A 284 7.17 -18.15 5.87
C ILE A 284 6.31 -17.27 4.96
N ILE A 285 5.10 -16.92 5.42
CA ILE A 285 4.10 -16.19 4.64
C ILE A 285 4.46 -14.71 4.52
N PHE A 286 5.01 -14.10 5.57
CA PHE A 286 5.20 -12.65 5.69
C PHE A 286 6.67 -12.23 5.77
N ASP A 287 7.58 -13.06 5.25
CA ASP A 287 9.02 -12.80 5.21
C ASP A 287 9.38 -11.38 4.74
N LYS A 288 8.83 -10.95 3.59
CA LYS A 288 9.08 -9.62 3.03
C LYS A 288 8.49 -8.51 3.90
N ALA A 289 7.30 -8.72 4.47
CA ALA A 289 6.67 -7.75 5.35
C ALA A 289 7.43 -7.57 6.67
N ASP A 290 8.01 -8.64 7.23
CA ASP A 290 8.85 -8.58 8.42
C ASP A 290 10.18 -7.86 8.15
N ASP A 291 10.80 -8.08 6.99
CA ASP A 291 11.98 -7.31 6.58
C ASP A 291 11.67 -5.82 6.42
N ALA A 292 10.53 -5.48 5.81
CA ALA A 292 10.09 -4.11 5.67
C ALA A 292 9.79 -3.44 7.02
N GLU A 293 9.17 -4.15 7.96
CA GLU A 293 8.93 -3.68 9.32
C GLU A 293 10.26 -3.39 10.04
N ARG A 294 11.25 -4.29 9.91
CA ARG A 294 12.61 -4.09 10.46
C ARG A 294 13.25 -2.81 9.93
N VAL A 295 13.19 -2.58 8.62
CA VAL A 295 13.70 -1.35 7.99
C VAL A 295 13.01 -0.12 8.55
N GLU A 296 11.68 -0.15 8.67
CA GLU A 296 10.92 1.00 9.19
C GLU A 296 11.25 1.29 10.66
N ASN A 297 11.43 0.27 11.49
CA ASN A 297 11.82 0.43 12.89
C ASN A 297 13.21 1.05 13.01
N ILE A 298 14.19 0.66 12.18
CA ILE A 298 15.53 1.26 12.16
C ILE A 298 15.47 2.71 11.69
N ARG A 299 14.64 3.03 10.68
CA ARG A 299 14.40 4.40 10.23
C ARG A 299 13.82 5.28 11.34
N LYS A 300 12.92 4.74 12.16
CA LYS A 300 12.39 5.45 13.34
C LYS A 300 13.51 5.78 14.32
N SER A 301 14.33 4.80 14.68
CA SER A 301 15.49 4.99 15.57
C SER A 301 16.50 6.01 15.01
N LEU A 302 16.70 6.03 13.69
CA LEU A 302 17.56 7.01 13.02
C LEU A 302 17.01 8.43 13.15
N ASN A 303 15.69 8.62 12.99
CA ASN A 303 15.08 9.93 13.15
C ASN A 303 15.16 10.41 14.61
N GLU A 304 14.95 9.53 15.58
CA GLU A 304 15.11 9.85 17.01
C GLU A 304 16.56 10.26 17.32
N ALA A 305 17.56 9.55 16.79
CA ALA A 305 18.97 9.92 16.93
C ALA A 305 19.27 11.29 16.29
N ARG A 306 18.71 11.59 15.12
CA ARG A 306 18.87 12.91 14.44
C ARG A 306 18.22 14.04 15.23
N GLU A 307 17.05 13.82 15.80
CA GLU A 307 16.39 14.81 16.67
C GLU A 307 17.23 15.05 17.94
N ALA A 308 17.80 13.99 18.53
CA ALA A 308 18.71 14.10 19.67
C ALA A 308 19.99 14.89 19.32
N ILE A 309 20.59 14.66 18.15
CA ILE A 309 21.74 15.45 17.66
C ILE A 309 21.37 16.92 17.61
N LYS A 310 20.25 17.27 16.96
CA LYS A 310 19.81 18.67 16.84
C LYS A 310 19.58 19.33 18.20
N ALA A 311 18.96 18.61 19.15
CA ALA A 311 18.75 19.10 20.50
C ALA A 311 20.08 19.35 21.26
N LEU A 312 21.05 18.45 21.11
CA LEU A 312 22.39 18.61 21.69
C LEU A 312 23.19 19.74 21.05
N GLU A 313 23.06 19.94 19.73
CA GLU A 313 23.67 21.07 19.01
C GLU A 313 23.07 22.42 19.48
N ASP A 314 21.76 22.48 19.65
CA ASP A 314 21.07 23.64 20.20
C ASP A 314 21.54 23.92 21.65
N GLU A 315 21.70 22.89 22.48
CA GLU A 315 22.24 23.01 23.85
C GLU A 315 23.70 23.48 23.85
N HIS A 316 24.54 22.91 22.99
CA HIS A 316 25.94 23.30 22.81
C HIS A 316 26.07 24.77 22.40
N SER A 317 25.20 25.25 21.50
CA SER A 317 25.20 26.64 21.04
C SER A 317 24.84 27.64 22.14
N ARG A 318 24.02 27.24 23.12
CA ARG A 318 23.57 28.06 24.25
C ARG A 318 24.58 28.10 25.40
N ALA A 319 25.44 27.10 25.52
CA ALA A 319 26.41 26.95 26.61
C ALA A 319 27.72 27.75 26.43
N LYS A 320 27.68 28.97 25.87
CA LYS A 320 28.87 29.80 25.64
C LYS A 320 29.20 30.66 26.88
N GLY A 321 30.08 30.16 27.75
CA GLY A 321 30.66 30.90 28.88
C GLY A 321 31.95 30.25 29.44
N GLU A 322 32.81 31.04 30.11
CA GLU A 322 34.18 30.64 30.51
C GLU A 322 34.25 29.47 31.53
N ASP A 323 33.21 29.24 32.33
CA ASP A 323 33.11 28.10 33.29
C ASP A 323 32.49 26.81 32.69
N GLN A 324 32.23 26.77 31.38
CA GLN A 324 31.46 25.71 30.73
C GLN A 324 32.27 24.81 29.78
N LEU A 325 33.60 24.90 29.78
CA LEU A 325 34.47 24.15 28.85
C LEU A 325 34.33 22.62 28.98
N GLU A 326 34.23 22.09 30.21
CA GLU A 326 34.02 20.65 30.44
C GLU A 326 32.63 20.19 29.97
N ARG A 327 31.61 21.03 30.18
CA ARG A 327 30.24 20.75 29.69
C ARG A 327 30.18 20.77 28.17
N GLN A 328 30.88 21.70 27.52
CA GLN A 328 30.98 21.75 26.06
C GLN A 328 31.67 20.51 25.48
N LYS A 329 32.76 20.04 26.10
CA LYS A 329 33.44 18.81 25.69
C LYS A 329 32.54 17.58 25.86
N ALA A 330 31.86 17.44 26.99
CA ALA A 330 30.93 16.34 27.24
C ALA A 330 29.73 16.33 26.27
N ILE A 331 29.21 17.50 25.89
CA ILE A 331 28.16 17.61 24.88
C ILE A 331 28.71 17.27 23.49
N GLY A 332 29.93 17.71 23.15
CA GLY A 332 30.59 17.38 21.89
C GLY A 332 30.81 15.87 21.70
N GLU A 333 31.28 15.17 22.74
CA GLU A 333 31.43 13.70 22.71
C GLU A 333 30.09 12.98 22.51
N LYS A 334 29.01 13.48 23.15
CA LYS A 334 27.66 12.95 22.95
C LYS A 334 27.16 13.15 21.53
N ILE A 335 27.40 14.33 20.94
CA ILE A 335 27.06 14.62 19.53
C ILE A 335 27.80 13.66 18.59
N GLU A 336 29.11 13.48 18.78
CA GLU A 336 29.91 12.56 17.97
C GLU A 336 29.43 11.10 18.08
N HIS A 337 29.08 10.66 19.30
CA HIS A 337 28.53 9.32 19.52
C HIS A 337 27.19 9.13 18.80
N GLN A 338 26.29 10.12 18.86
CA GLN A 338 25.01 10.08 18.16
C GLN A 338 25.18 10.11 16.63
N HIS A 339 26.16 10.85 16.11
CA HIS A 339 26.51 10.81 14.68
C HIS A 339 26.97 9.43 14.22
N LYS A 340 27.88 8.79 14.98
CA LYS A 340 28.34 7.41 14.70
C LYS A 340 27.19 6.42 14.74
N LEU A 341 26.28 6.55 15.70
CA LEU A 341 25.07 5.74 15.77
C LEU A 341 24.17 5.96 14.55
N ALA A 342 23.95 7.21 14.13
CA ALA A 342 23.14 7.53 12.96
C ALA A 342 23.74 6.94 11.66
N GLU A 343 25.06 7.04 11.47
CA GLU A 343 25.75 6.42 10.32
C GLU A 343 25.61 4.89 10.34
N TYR A 344 25.78 4.26 11.51
CA TYR A 344 25.59 2.83 11.67
C TYR A 344 24.17 2.39 11.28
N LEU A 345 23.14 3.07 11.81
CA LEU A 345 21.74 2.78 11.48
C LEU A 345 21.45 2.99 9.99
N GLN A 346 22.03 4.03 9.39
CA GLN A 346 21.89 4.31 7.96
C GLN A 346 22.54 3.21 7.09
N SER A 347 23.69 2.67 7.52
CA SER A 347 24.35 1.55 6.84
C SER A 347 23.55 0.23 6.95
N GLN A 348 22.87 0.01 8.09
CA GLN A 348 21.99 -1.13 8.31
C GLN A 348 20.76 -1.08 7.39
N ILE A 349 20.12 0.08 7.28
CA ILE A 349 18.98 0.30 6.38
C ILE A 349 19.36 -0.08 4.94
N ALA A 350 20.48 0.43 4.44
CA ALA A 350 20.92 0.16 3.06
C ALA A 350 21.18 -1.34 2.80
N ARG A 351 21.67 -2.08 3.80
CA ARG A 351 21.87 -3.53 3.69
C ARG A 351 20.56 -4.29 3.63
N LEU A 352 19.61 -3.94 4.48
CA LEU A 352 18.30 -4.58 4.54
C LEU A 352 17.44 -4.26 3.32
N GLU A 353 17.45 -3.01 2.84
CA GLU A 353 16.76 -2.63 1.59
C GLU A 353 17.28 -3.44 0.40
N SER A 354 18.60 -3.68 0.31
CA SER A 354 19.16 -4.57 -0.72
C SER A 354 18.72 -6.03 -0.58
N GLN A 355 18.30 -6.48 0.60
CA GLN A 355 17.76 -7.84 0.79
C GLN A 355 16.29 -7.89 0.39
N VAL A 356 15.50 -6.86 0.73
CA VAL A 356 14.08 -6.72 0.33
C VAL A 356 13.93 -6.61 -1.18
N ASP A 357 14.79 -5.86 -1.87
CA ASP A 357 14.75 -5.75 -3.34
C ASP A 357 15.14 -7.05 -4.05
N LYS A 358 15.86 -7.97 -3.37
CA LYS A 358 16.26 -9.27 -3.93
C LYS A 358 15.20 -10.35 -3.77
N SER A 359 14.17 -10.11 -2.95
CA SER A 359 13.02 -11.01 -2.80
C SER A 359 11.85 -10.67 -3.73
N GLU A 360 12.01 -9.67 -4.61
CA GLU A 360 11.22 -9.48 -5.83
C GLU A 360 11.57 -10.52 -6.92
#